data_AF-A0A3D2L3Q6-F1
#
_entry.id   AF-A0A3D2L3Q6-F1
#
_cell.length_a   1.000
_cell.length_b   1.000
_cell.length_c   1.000
_cell.angle_alpha   90.00
_cell.angle_beta   90.00
_cell.angle_gamma   90.00
#
_symmetry.space_group_name_H-M   'P 1'
#
loop_
_entity.id
_entity.type
_entity.pdbx_description
1 polymer ?
#
loop_
_entity_poly.entity_id
_entity_poly.type
_entity_poly.pdbx_seq_one_letter_code
_entity_poly.pdbx_strand_id
1 'polypeptide(L)' 'QALVDLIAEDTHTCYLGERGQRHEWGYGCGECPACELRAKGWAGWKAGV' A
#
# COMPACT_ATOMS: atom_id res chain seq x y z
N GLN A 1 11.23 8.19 -4.11
CA GLN A 1 11.40 7.55 -5.44
C GLN A 1 10.18 7.96 -6.26
N ALA A 2 10.30 8.95 -7.14
CA ALA A 2 9.12 9.70 -7.65
C ALA A 2 7.97 8.82 -8.18
N LEU A 3 8.28 7.78 -8.96
CA LEU A 3 7.25 6.85 -9.46
C LEU A 3 6.59 6.03 -8.35
N VAL A 4 7.38 5.52 -7.41
CA VAL A 4 6.86 4.70 -6.30
C VAL A 4 5.99 5.55 -5.37
N ASP A 5 6.40 6.80 -5.12
CA ASP A 5 5.65 7.75 -4.31
C ASP A 5 4.31 8.07 -4.97
N LEU A 6 4.28 8.30 -6.29
CA LEU A 6 3.06 8.49 -7.08
C LEU A 6 2.13 7.27 -6.98
N ILE A 7 2.67 6.06 -7.16
CA ILE A 7 1.87 4.83 -7.07
C ILE A 7 1.29 4.66 -5.66
N ALA A 8 2.09 4.91 -4.62
CA ALA A 8 1.63 4.80 -3.24
C ALA A 8 0.52 5.82 -2.92
N GLU A 9 0.56 7.01 -3.52
CA GLU A 9 -0.40 8.07 -3.28
C GLU A 9 -1.71 7.91 -4.06
N ASP A 10 -1.63 7.55 -5.34
CA ASP A 10 -2.77 7.68 -6.27
C ASP A 10 -3.41 6.34 -6.67
N THR A 11 -2.87 5.20 -6.24
CA THR A 11 -3.49 3.90 -6.52
C THR A 11 -4.28 3.37 -5.33
N HIS A 12 -5.38 2.69 -5.65
CA HIS A 12 -6.29 2.12 -4.66
C HIS A 12 -6.48 0.63 -4.90
N THR A 13 -6.13 -0.19 -3.91
CA THR A 13 -6.22 -1.66 -4.01
C THR A 13 -7.12 -2.26 -2.93
N CYS A 14 -7.53 -1.48 -1.93
CA CYS A 14 -8.33 -1.97 -0.80
C CYS A 14 -9.67 -2.57 -1.27
N TYR A 15 -9.97 -3.79 -0.85
CA TYR A 15 -11.23 -4.47 -1.19
C TYR A 15 -12.46 -3.84 -0.56
N LEU A 16 -12.30 -3.11 0.53
CA LEU A 16 -13.40 -2.39 1.17
C LEU A 16 -13.59 -0.98 0.60
N GLY A 17 -12.78 -0.58 -0.38
CA GLY A 17 -12.86 0.76 -0.96
C GLY A 17 -12.35 1.87 -0.03
N GLU A 18 -11.81 1.55 1.14
CA GLU A 18 -11.37 2.54 2.11
C GLU A 18 -10.06 3.20 1.70
N ARG A 19 -10.06 4.54 1.58
CA ARG A 19 -8.80 5.29 1.42
C ARG A 19 -8.15 5.46 2.79
N GLY A 20 -8.95 5.81 3.81
CA GLY A 20 -8.54 5.71 5.21
C GLY A 20 -7.25 6.47 5.54
N GLN A 21 -6.48 5.92 6.47
CA GLN A 21 -5.16 6.43 6.86
C GLN A 21 -4.12 6.19 5.75
N ARG A 22 -3.16 7.12 5.62
CA ARG A 22 -1.95 6.92 4.82
C ARG A 22 -0.96 6.03 5.59
N HIS A 23 -0.70 4.85 5.06
CA HIS A 23 0.41 3.95 5.48
C HIS A 23 1.61 4.20 4.60
N GLU A 24 2.83 3.74 4.90
CA GLU A 24 3.98 3.95 3.99
C GLU A 24 3.75 3.38 2.58
N TRP A 25 3.06 2.24 2.49
CA TRP A 25 2.76 1.52 1.25
C TRP A 25 1.55 2.06 0.46
N GLY A 26 0.86 3.07 0.99
CA GLY A 26 -0.29 3.73 0.36
C GLY A 26 -1.53 3.80 1.24
N TYR A 27 -2.70 3.84 0.62
CA TYR A 27 -4.00 3.95 1.28
C TYR A 27 -4.73 2.60 1.37
N GLY A 28 -5.56 2.43 2.41
CA GLY A 28 -6.32 1.20 2.63
C GLY A 28 -6.79 0.99 4.07
N CYS A 29 -7.77 0.09 4.26
CA CYS A 29 -8.27 -0.30 5.58
C CYS A 29 -7.23 -1.00 6.47
N GLY A 30 -6.15 -1.55 5.89
CA GLY A 30 -5.06 -2.20 6.63
C GLY A 30 -5.34 -3.64 7.08
N GLU A 31 -6.57 -4.12 6.98
CA GLU A 31 -6.98 -5.44 7.48
C GLU A 31 -7.48 -6.42 6.40
N CYS A 32 -7.82 -5.93 5.20
CA CYS A 32 -8.26 -6.81 4.11
C CYS A 32 -7.06 -7.50 3.43
N PRO A 33 -7.24 -8.67 2.78
CA PRO A 33 -6.15 -9.40 2.14
C PRO A 33 -5.35 -8.59 1.10
N ALA A 34 -6.01 -7.68 0.38
CA ALA A 34 -5.32 -6.78 -0.56
C ALA A 34 -4.37 -5.80 0.14
N CYS A 35 -4.80 -5.21 1.26
CA CYS A 35 -3.96 -4.33 2.06
C CYS A 35 -2.79 -5.10 2.69
N GLU A 36 -3.04 -6.30 3.21
CA GLU A 36 -2.00 -7.16 3.78
C GLU A 36 -0.93 -7.52 2.74
N LEU A 37 -1.34 -7.94 1.54
CA LEU A 37 -0.41 -8.26 0.44
C LEU A 37 0.43 -7.03 0.04
N ARG A 38 -0.22 -5.87 -0.12
CA ARG A 38 0.46 -4.62 -0.49
C ARG A 38 1.46 -4.19 0.58
N ALA A 39 1.10 -4.30 1.86
CA ALA A 39 1.99 -4.01 2.99
C ALA A 39 3.22 -4.93 3.01
N LYS A 40 3.01 -6.24 2.83
CA LYS A 40 4.10 -7.23 2.75
C LYS A 40 5.04 -6.96 1.57
N GLY A 41 4.48 -6.67 0.39
CA GLY A 41 5.27 -6.34 -0.81
C GLY A 41 6.13 -5.10 -0.62
N TRP A 42 5.59 -4.05 0.03
CA TRP A 42 6.36 -2.86 0.38
C TRP A 42 7.50 -3.17 1.37
N ALA A 43 7.22 -3.97 2.40
CA ALA A 43 8.23 -4.37 3.38
C ALA A 43 9.36 -5.16 2.71
N GLY A 44 9.04 -6.07 1.79
CA GLY A 44 10.03 -6.80 0.97
C GLY A 44 10.88 -5.85 0.11
N TRP A 45 10.24 -4.94 -0.61
CA TRP A 45 10.93 -3.93 -1.42
C TRP A 45 11.87 -3.04 -0.59
N LYS A 46 11.43 -2.55 0.59
CA LYS A 46 12.29 -1.77 1.50
C LYS A 46 13.46 -2.59 2.06
N ALA A 47 13.28 -3.90 2.24
CA ALA A 47 14.33 -4.81 2.68
C ALA A 47 15.25 -5.30 1.54
N GLY A 48 14.90 -5.02 0.27
CA GLY A 48 15.67 -5.45 -0.90
C GLY A 48 15.57 -6.95 -1.19
N VAL A 49 14.46 -7.59 -0.81
CA VAL A 49 14.18 -9.02 -1.04
C VAL A 49 13.03 -9.25 -2.01
#